data_AF-A0A645JBI9-F1
#
_entry.id   AF-A0A645JBI9-F1
#
_cell.length_a   1.000
_cell.length_b   1.000
_cell.length_c   1.000
_cell.angle_alpha   90.00
_cell.angle_beta   90.00
_cell.angle_gamma   90.00
#
_symmetry.space_group_name_H-M   'P 1'
#
loop_
_entity.id
_entity.type
_entity.pdbx_description
1 polymer ?
#
loop_
_entity_poly.entity_id
_entity_poly.type
_entity_poly.pdbx_seq_one_letter_code
_entity_poly.pdbx_strand_id
1 'polypeptide(L)'
;MLDRVFYAGKPAFLHKPGAAVASARRAGTTASIDVLNKYFTIAEMPIVASTYWNMVHGNRPEEVLQDAEGMMTLQNLGRNMAWLLRCIEAGKAKGITAPKNDGSVRTNFIR
;
A
#
# COMPACT_ATOMS: atom_id res chain seq x y z
N MET A 1 15.37 -6.41 -0.83
CA MET A 1 14.41 -7.42 -1.35
C MET A 1 13.39 -6.78 -2.29
N LEU A 2 12.65 -5.76 -1.83
CA LEU A 2 11.58 -5.14 -2.62
C LEU A 2 12.06 -4.46 -3.90
N ASP A 3 13.26 -3.88 -3.93
CA ASP A 3 13.84 -3.32 -5.16
C ASP A 3 13.84 -4.33 -6.31
N ARG A 4 14.27 -5.57 -6.05
CA ARG A 4 14.30 -6.62 -7.07
C ARG A 4 12.90 -7.11 -7.44
N VAL A 5 12.01 -7.26 -6.45
CA VAL A 5 10.61 -7.67 -6.65
C VAL A 5 9.89 -6.68 -7.56
N PHE A 6 10.04 -5.39 -7.31
CA PHE A 6 9.35 -4.35 -8.07
C PHE A 6 10.07 -3.97 -9.36
N TYR A 7 11.40 -4.11 -9.45
CA TYR A 7 12.13 -3.91 -10.70
C TYR A 7 11.81 -5.00 -11.74
N ALA A 8 11.92 -6.27 -11.35
CA ALA A 8 11.73 -7.40 -12.28
C ALA A 8 10.28 -7.90 -12.33
N GLY A 9 9.52 -7.75 -11.24
CA GLY A 9 8.18 -8.31 -11.07
C GLY A 9 7.03 -7.30 -11.15
N LYS A 10 7.29 -6.01 -11.44
CA LYS A 10 6.24 -4.96 -11.56
C LYS A 10 4.96 -5.42 -12.29
N PRO A 11 5.02 -6.13 -13.44
CA PRO A 11 3.81 -6.54 -14.16
C PRO A 11 2.83 -7.37 -13.33
N ALA A 12 3.30 -8.12 -12.33
CA ALA A 12 2.46 -8.93 -11.46
C ALA A 12 1.66 -8.10 -10.44
N PHE A 13 2.01 -6.84 -10.23
CA PHE A 13 1.43 -5.96 -9.21
C PHE A 13 0.54 -4.86 -9.78
N LEU A 14 0.60 -4.59 -11.09
CA LEU A 14 -0.14 -3.52 -11.76
C LEU A 14 -1.62 -3.50 -11.34
N HIS A 15 -2.06 -2.35 -10.85
CA HIS A 15 -3.44 -2.07 -10.44
C HIS A 15 -4.03 -2.98 -9.34
N LYS A 16 -3.20 -3.79 -8.67
CA LYS A 16 -3.60 -4.52 -7.47
C LYS A 16 -3.51 -3.58 -6.27
N PRO A 17 -4.58 -3.43 -5.47
CA PRO A 17 -4.51 -2.56 -4.30
C PRO A 17 -3.50 -3.11 -3.29
N GLY A 18 -2.76 -2.22 -2.65
CA GLY A 18 -1.72 -2.55 -1.68
C GLY A 18 -1.79 -1.66 -0.45
N ALA A 19 -1.34 -2.18 0.69
CA ALA A 19 -1.20 -1.42 1.93
C ALA A 19 0.08 -1.86 2.64
N ALA A 20 0.92 -0.89 3.01
CA ALA A 20 2.03 -1.13 3.93
C ALA A 20 1.50 -1.08 5.35
N VAL A 21 2.04 -1.94 6.22
CA VAL A 21 1.83 -1.90 7.67
C VAL A 21 3.20 -1.97 8.32
N ALA A 22 3.45 -1.11 9.31
CA ALA A 22 4.70 -1.13 10.07
C ALA A 22 4.43 -1.30 11.57
N SER A 23 5.25 -2.09 12.24
CA SER A 23 5.19 -2.29 13.68
C SER A 23 6.56 -2.01 14.28
N ALA A 24 6.60 -1.30 15.40
CA ALA A 24 7.85 -1.07 16.13
C ALA A 24 7.61 -0.85 17.63
N ARG A 25 8.63 -1.08 18.45
CA ARG A 25 8.59 -0.71 19.87
C ARG A 25 8.55 0.82 20.08
N ARG A 26 9.18 1.58 19.19
CA ARG A 26 9.37 3.05 19.26
C ARG A 26 9.24 3.65 17.84
N ALA A 27 9.89 4.79 17.59
CA ALA A 27 9.85 5.49 16.30
C ALA A 27 10.50 4.73 15.13
N GLY A 28 10.24 5.21 13.90
CA GLY A 28 10.83 4.71 12.64
C GLY A 28 9.80 4.13 11.67
N THR A 29 8.57 3.92 12.12
CA THR A 29 7.46 3.36 11.33
C THR A 29 7.03 4.28 10.20
N THR A 30 6.93 5.60 10.42
CA THR A 30 6.57 6.58 9.38
C THR A 30 7.54 6.55 8.21
N ALA A 31 8.85 6.67 8.48
CA ALA A 31 9.88 6.62 7.42
C ALA A 31 9.86 5.28 6.66
N SER A 32 9.56 4.18 7.36
CA SER A 32 9.43 2.86 6.72
C SER A 32 8.23 2.81 5.78
N ILE A 33 7.06 3.32 6.20
CA ILE A 33 5.86 3.40 5.36
C ILE A 33 6.09 4.30 4.14
N ASP A 34 6.76 5.44 4.30
CA ASP A 34 7.06 6.35 3.19
C ASP A 34 7.91 5.69 2.12
N VAL A 35 8.92 4.91 2.53
CA VAL A 35 9.75 4.13 1.60
C VAL A 35 8.93 3.02 0.94
N LEU A 36 8.13 2.28 1.71
CA LEU A 36 7.32 1.18 1.18
C LEU A 36 6.30 1.66 0.14
N ASN A 37 5.67 2.80 0.37
CA ASN A 37 4.68 3.37 -0.54
C ASN A 37 5.27 3.72 -1.91
N LYS A 38 6.58 4.04 -2.01
CA LYS A 38 7.24 4.29 -3.31
C LYS A 38 7.16 3.07 -4.24
N TYR A 39 7.23 1.85 -3.71
CA TYR A 39 7.12 0.65 -4.52
C TYR A 39 5.71 0.49 -5.10
N PHE A 40 4.69 0.76 -4.28
CA PHE A 40 3.29 0.71 -4.73
C PHE A 40 3.01 1.74 -5.81
N THR A 41 3.50 2.98 -5.65
CA THR A 41 3.26 4.04 -6.64
C THR A 41 3.98 3.78 -7.95
N ILE A 42 5.22 3.31 -7.94
CA ILE A 42 5.98 2.97 -9.17
C ILE A 42 5.32 1.78 -9.91
N ALA A 43 4.63 0.90 -9.19
CA ALA A 43 3.90 -0.24 -9.73
C ALA A 43 2.41 0.01 -10.00
N GLU A 44 1.96 1.28 -9.98
CA GLU A 44 0.57 1.65 -10.29
C GLU A 44 -0.46 0.94 -9.40
N MET A 45 -0.06 0.58 -8.18
CA MET A 45 -0.93 -0.03 -7.19
C MET A 45 -1.75 1.07 -6.50
N PRO A 46 -3.08 0.93 -6.43
CA PRO A 46 -3.89 1.77 -5.56
C PRO A 46 -3.47 1.57 -4.09
N ILE A 47 -2.99 2.63 -3.44
CA ILE A 47 -2.61 2.56 -2.02
C ILE A 47 -3.88 2.65 -1.19
N VAL A 48 -4.13 1.63 -0.38
CA VAL A 48 -5.26 1.62 0.56
C VAL A 48 -4.85 2.34 1.83
N ALA A 49 -5.54 3.45 2.09
CA ALA A 49 -5.36 4.24 3.30
C ALA A 49 -6.29 3.77 4.43
N SER A 50 -5.93 4.13 5.65
CA SER A 50 -6.78 4.02 6.83
C SER A 50 -7.13 5.41 7.38
N THR A 51 -7.66 5.46 8.60
CA THR A 51 -7.94 6.70 9.35
C THR A 51 -6.69 7.38 9.88
N TYR A 52 -5.54 6.70 9.86
CA TYR A 52 -4.21 7.24 10.12
C TYR A 52 -3.15 6.42 9.37
N TRP A 53 -1.86 6.72 9.56
CA TRP A 53 -0.78 5.89 9.02
C TRP A 53 -0.84 4.47 9.61
N ASN A 54 -0.70 3.46 8.75
CA ASN A 54 -0.89 2.04 9.07
C ASN A 54 0.20 1.47 10.00
N MET A 55 0.25 1.96 11.23
CA MET A 55 1.32 1.71 12.19
C MET A 55 0.74 1.20 13.50
N VAL A 56 1.47 0.32 14.16
CA VAL A 56 1.19 -0.15 15.52
C VAL A 56 2.46 -0.16 16.36
N HIS A 57 2.32 -0.03 17.67
CA HIS A 57 3.45 -0.03 18.59
C HIS A 57 3.36 -1.12 19.66
N GLY A 58 4.50 -1.76 19.92
CA GLY A 58 4.64 -2.77 20.97
C GLY A 58 5.98 -3.50 20.87
N ASN A 59 6.57 -3.85 22.02
CA ASN A 59 7.76 -4.69 22.09
C ASN A 59 7.43 -6.17 21.88
N ARG A 60 6.19 -6.55 22.18
CA ARG A 60 5.65 -7.91 22.02
C ARG A 60 4.24 -7.87 21.43
N PRO A 61 3.74 -8.98 20.84
CA PRO A 61 2.41 -9.02 20.25
C PRO A 61 1.29 -8.61 21.21
N GLU A 62 1.40 -8.98 22.49
CA GLU A 62 0.38 -8.64 23.50
C GLU A 62 0.33 -7.14 23.82
N GLU A 63 1.44 -6.43 23.62
CA GLU A 63 1.52 -4.97 23.77
C GLU A 63 0.95 -4.26 22.54
N VAL A 64 1.13 -4.80 21.33
CA VAL A 64 0.52 -4.28 20.10
C VAL A 64 -1.00 -4.24 20.21
N LEU A 65 -1.61 -5.25 20.85
CA LEU A 65 -3.06 -5.27 21.07
C LEU A 65 -3.55 -4.18 22.05
N GLN A 66 -2.64 -3.59 22.83
CA GLN A 66 -2.95 -2.49 23.77
C GLN A 66 -2.82 -1.11 23.10
N ASP A 67 -2.19 -1.02 21.92
CA ASP A 67 -2.22 0.17 21.06
C ASP A 67 -3.61 0.32 20.43
N ALA A 68 -4.56 0.85 21.21
CA ALA A 68 -5.95 0.94 20.81
C ALA A 68 -6.16 1.75 19.51
N GLU A 69 -5.40 2.83 19.32
CA GLU A 69 -5.46 3.65 18.11
C GLU A 69 -4.86 2.93 16.90
N GLY A 70 -3.69 2.30 17.08
CA GLY A 70 -3.08 1.47 16.04
C GLY A 70 -3.98 0.31 15.62
N MET A 71 -4.60 -0.39 16.57
CA MET A 71 -5.53 -1.47 16.30
C MET A 71 -6.80 -0.98 15.59
N MET A 72 -7.38 0.15 16.00
CA MET A 72 -8.49 0.79 15.28
C MET A 72 -8.07 1.12 13.84
N THR A 73 -6.87 1.67 13.65
CA THR A 73 -6.31 2.00 12.33
C THR A 73 -6.16 0.74 11.46
N LEU A 74 -5.65 -0.38 11.98
CA LEU A 74 -5.56 -1.61 11.20
C LEU A 74 -6.92 -2.23 10.87
N GLN A 75 -7.90 -2.11 11.77
CA GLN A 75 -9.27 -2.55 11.48
C GLN A 75 -9.90 -1.71 10.37
N ASN A 76 -9.74 -0.39 10.41
CA ASN A 76 -10.22 0.52 9.37
C ASN A 76 -9.52 0.26 8.03
N LEU A 77 -8.22 -0.06 8.05
CA LEU A 77 -7.49 -0.47 6.85
C LEU A 77 -8.11 -1.72 6.20
N GLY A 78 -8.44 -2.74 7.01
CA GLY A 78 -9.11 -3.95 6.54
C GLY A 78 -10.48 -3.67 5.91
N ARG A 79 -11.29 -2.81 6.56
CA ARG A 79 -12.59 -2.37 6.02
C ARG A 79 -12.43 -1.64 4.68
N ASN A 80 -11.46 -0.72 4.60
CA ASN A 80 -11.19 0.05 3.38
C ASN A 80 -10.66 -0.83 2.25
N MET A 81 -9.79 -1.80 2.54
CA MET A 81 -9.30 -2.78 1.57
C MET A 81 -10.45 -3.62 1.02
N ALA A 82 -11.31 -4.14 1.90
CA ALA A 82 -12.48 -4.93 1.50
C ALA A 82 -13.45 -4.12 0.63
N TRP A 83 -13.70 -2.85 0.99
CA TRP A 83 -14.50 -1.94 0.18
C TRP A 83 -13.88 -1.71 -1.20
N LEU A 84 -12.59 -1.38 -1.28
CA LEU A 84 -11.92 -1.11 -2.56
C LEU A 84 -11.90 -2.34 -3.47
N LEU A 85 -11.64 -3.54 -2.94
CA LEU A 85 -11.68 -4.78 -3.70
C LEU A 85 -13.08 -5.01 -4.31
N ARG A 86 -14.14 -4.76 -3.54
CA ARG A 86 -15.53 -4.85 -4.03
C ARG A 86 -15.82 -3.79 -5.11
N CYS A 87 -15.31 -2.58 -4.97
CA CYS A 87 -15.45 -1.54 -5.99
C CYS A 87 -14.74 -1.90 -7.30
N ILE A 88 -13.52 -2.45 -7.22
CA ILE A 88 -12.78 -2.93 -8.39
C ILE A 88 -13.56 -4.04 -9.10
N GLU A 89 -14.09 -5.01 -8.34
CA GLU A 89 -14.86 -6.11 -8.90
C GLU A 89 -16.17 -5.63 -9.55
N ALA A 90 -16.89 -4.72 -8.89
CA ALA A 90 -18.09 -4.10 -9.45
C ALA A 90 -17.78 -3.28 -10.72
N GLY A 91 -16.63 -2.62 -10.78
CA GLY A 91 -16.15 -1.92 -11.97
C GLY A 91 -15.88 -2.87 -13.14
N LYS A 92 -15.16 -3.97 -12.89
CA LYS A 92 -14.91 -5.02 -13.88
C LYS A 92 -16.20 -5.60 -14.45
N ALA A 93 -17.19 -5.88 -13.59
CA ALA A 93 -18.49 -6.38 -14.01
C ALA A 93 -19.25 -5.41 -14.94
N LYS A 94 -18.95 -4.11 -14.87
CA LYS A 94 -19.47 -3.06 -15.75
C LYS A 94 -18.56 -2.74 -16.94
N GLY A 95 -17.52 -3.53 -17.17
CA GLY A 95 -16.56 -3.32 -18.27
C GLY A 95 -15.53 -2.21 -18.00
N ILE A 96 -15.43 -1.69 -16.78
CA ILE A 96 -14.38 -0.76 -16.40
C ILE A 96 -13.11 -1.56 -16.10
N THR A 97 -12.20 -1.60 -17.06
CA THR A 97 -10.92 -2.30 -16.94
C THR A 97 -9.79 -1.34 -16.54
N ALA A 98 -8.67 -1.91 -16.09
CA ALA A 98 -7.47 -1.14 -15.82
C ALA A 98 -7.02 -0.33 -17.06
N PRO A 99 -6.62 0.94 -16.90
CA PRO A 99 -6.15 1.77 -18.00
C PRO A 99 -4.81 1.26 -18.54
N LYS A 100 -4.54 1.54 -19.82
CA LYS A 100 -3.21 1.33 -20.42
C LYS A 100 -2.42 2.63 -20.31
N ASN A 101 -1.50 2.70 -19.34
CA ASN A 101 -0.59 3.84 -19.18
C ASN A 101 0.62 3.71 -20.13
N ASP A 102 1.11 4.84 -20.65
CA ASP A 102 2.35 4.91 -21.42
C ASP A 102 3.56 5.05 -20.48
N GLY A 103 4.65 4.34 -20.78
CA GLY A 103 5.91 4.41 -20.05
C GLY A 103 7.13 4.52 -20.97
N SER A 104 6.91 4.85 -22.24
CA SER A 104 7.94 4.85 -23.29
C SER A 104 8.87 6.06 -23.25
N VAL A 105 8.38 7.22 -22.77
CA VAL A 105 9.16 8.45 -22.74
C VAL A 105 10.06 8.47 -21.51
N ARG A 106 11.39 8.46 -21.73
CA ARG A 106 12.40 8.69 -20.70
C ARG A 106 13.28 9.87 -21.06
N THR A 107 13.49 10.78 -20.11
CA THR A 107 14.37 11.94 -20.25
C THR A 107 15.20 12.07 -18.97
N ASN A 108 16.49 12.35 -19.10
CA ASN A 108 17.36 12.58 -17.94
C ASN A 108 17.25 14.04 -17.49
N PHE A 109 16.42 14.31 -16.47
CA PHE A 109 16.30 15.58 -15.73
C PHE A 109 16.04 16.89 -16.51
N ILE A 110 15.83 16.84 -17.84
CA ILE A 110 15.47 17.88 -18.84
C ILE A 110 16.48 17.80 -20.02
N ARG A 111 16.05 18.25 -21.21
CA ARG A 111 16.85 18.26 -22.46
C ARG A 111 18.00 19.25 -22.43
#